data_AF-A0A1F4DLL8-F1
#
_entry.id   AF-A0A1F4DLL8-F1
#
_cell.length_a   1.000
_cell.length_b   1.000
_cell.length_c   1.000
_cell.angle_alpha   90.00
_cell.angle_beta   90.00
_cell.angle_gamma   90.00
#
_symmetry.space_group_name_H-M   'P 1'
#
loop_
_entity.id
_entity.type
_entity.pdbx_description
1 polymer ?
#
loop_
_entity_poly.entity_id
_entity_poly.type
_entity_poly.pdbx_seq_one_letter_code
_entity_poly.pdbx_strand_id
1 'polypeptide(L)'
;MAKPRHTEKRDGVEVWIAADFLPAERVVGVLYHRALRGSSVFSFEYSGEWLASRHRFALDPQLDLHWGETYADTPAGNFRIFLDSAPDRWGRVLMDRREALNAHEERRPVRTLTEWDYLLGVSDLSRLGALRFRRDEDSPYLDNQELAVPPVTSLQEMQAISLSLEDPNAEDMPQYRKWLTTLIAPDSSLGGTRPKANFIDADGSLWIAKFPSREDRRNMGAWEKVVHDMARQCRISVPAARVIRHEPQPCQARTYSHF
;
A
#
# COMPACT_ATOMS: atom_id res chain seq x y z
N MET A 1 -17.38 -44.85 10.85
CA MET A 1 -16.06 -44.50 10.27
C MET A 1 -16.13 -43.09 9.74
N ALA A 2 -15.53 -42.13 10.46
CA ALA A 2 -15.44 -40.75 9.99
C ALA A 2 -14.43 -40.70 8.85
N LYS A 3 -14.80 -40.11 7.71
CA LYS A 3 -13.89 -39.86 6.60
C LYS A 3 -12.75 -38.94 7.08
N PRO A 4 -11.49 -39.19 6.70
CA PRO A 4 -10.40 -38.27 6.99
C PRO A 4 -10.72 -36.93 6.31
N ARG A 5 -10.74 -35.84 7.10
CA ARG A 5 -10.76 -34.48 6.55
C ARG A 5 -9.43 -34.31 5.82
N HIS A 6 -9.49 -34.20 4.50
CA HIS A 6 -8.41 -33.60 3.73
C HIS A 6 -8.19 -32.19 4.29
N THR A 7 -7.15 -32.00 5.09
CA THR A 7 -6.62 -30.68 5.43
C THR A 7 -5.97 -30.15 4.16
N GLU A 8 -6.76 -29.51 3.30
CA GLU A 8 -6.22 -28.59 2.29
C GLU A 8 -5.30 -27.62 3.03
N LYS A 9 -4.04 -27.54 2.58
CA LYS A 9 -3.03 -26.64 3.13
C LYS A 9 -3.56 -25.21 2.90
N ARG A 10 -4.11 -24.59 3.95
CA ARG A 10 -4.67 -23.24 3.89
C ARG A 10 -3.51 -22.26 3.71
N ASP A 11 -3.66 -21.34 2.77
CA ASP A 11 -2.69 -20.28 2.55
C ASP A 11 -2.87 -19.24 3.68
N GLY A 12 -1.86 -19.15 4.55
CA GLY A 12 -1.86 -18.26 5.71
C GLY A 12 -0.56 -17.46 5.76
N VAL A 13 -0.63 -16.30 6.43
CA VAL A 13 0.52 -15.46 6.75
C VAL A 13 0.50 -15.11 8.22
N GLU A 14 1.66 -15.11 8.85
CA GLU A 14 1.82 -14.58 10.18
C GLU A 14 1.69 -13.06 10.15
N VAL A 15 0.93 -12.53 11.09
CA VAL A 15 0.76 -11.09 11.30
C VAL A 15 1.61 -10.69 12.49
N TRP A 16 2.56 -9.80 12.24
CA TRP A 16 3.48 -9.26 13.24
C TRP A 16 3.15 -7.79 13.52
N ILE A 17 3.39 -7.33 14.74
CA ILE A 17 3.43 -5.89 15.07
C ILE A 17 4.87 -5.49 15.36
N ALA A 18 5.33 -4.45 14.65
CA ALA A 18 6.54 -3.72 14.93
C ALA A 18 6.17 -2.27 15.29
N ALA A 19 6.22 -1.91 16.57
CA ALA A 19 5.85 -0.58 17.03
C ALA A 19 6.63 -0.17 18.30
N ASP A 20 6.88 1.12 18.45
CA ASP A 20 7.69 1.69 19.54
C ASP A 20 7.10 1.48 20.94
N PHE A 21 5.81 1.20 21.04
CA PHE A 21 5.16 0.88 22.32
C PHE A 21 5.38 -0.59 22.76
N LEU A 22 5.97 -1.42 21.88
CA LEU A 22 6.37 -2.79 22.19
C LEU A 22 7.88 -2.86 22.43
N PRO A 23 8.35 -3.72 23.36
CA PRO A 23 9.77 -3.88 23.62
C PRO A 23 10.53 -4.58 22.49
N ALA A 24 9.81 -5.31 21.63
CA ALA A 24 10.32 -6.04 20.47
C ALA A 24 9.14 -6.33 19.54
N GLU A 25 9.43 -6.67 18.29
CA GLU A 25 8.43 -7.16 17.34
C GLU A 25 7.76 -8.44 17.89
N ARG A 26 6.47 -8.60 17.64
CA ARG A 26 5.68 -9.74 18.16
C ARG A 26 4.76 -10.31 17.09
N VAL A 27 4.68 -11.63 17.04
CA VAL A 27 3.62 -12.33 16.31
C VAL A 27 2.30 -12.16 17.06
N VAL A 28 1.31 -11.62 16.36
CA VAL A 28 -0.03 -11.36 16.91
C VAL A 28 -0.98 -12.51 16.58
N GLY A 29 -0.78 -13.18 15.46
CA GLY A 29 -1.63 -14.26 15.01
C GLY A 29 -1.36 -14.63 13.56
N VAL A 30 -2.27 -15.43 12.99
CA VAL A 30 -2.21 -15.89 11.60
C VAL A 30 -3.46 -15.42 10.87
N LEU A 31 -3.23 -14.75 9.74
CA LEU A 31 -4.27 -14.37 8.79
C LEU A 31 -4.34 -15.42 7.70
N TYR A 32 -5.51 -16.03 7.54
CA TYR A 32 -5.80 -17.00 6.50
C TYR A 32 -6.65 -16.38 5.41
N HIS A 33 -6.47 -16.90 4.20
CA HIS A 33 -7.29 -16.55 3.06
C HIS A 33 -7.88 -17.80 2.41
N ARG A 34 -9.17 -17.71 2.10
CA ARG A 34 -9.85 -18.68 1.24
C ARG A 34 -10.42 -17.98 0.02
N ALA A 35 -9.90 -18.35 -1.14
CA ALA A 35 -10.49 -17.95 -2.42
C ALA A 35 -11.86 -18.61 -2.60
N LEU A 36 -12.89 -17.78 -2.79
CA LEU A 36 -14.18 -18.15 -3.32
C LEU A 36 -14.29 -17.61 -4.74
N ARG A 37 -15.20 -18.13 -5.58
CA ARG A 37 -15.34 -17.68 -6.98
C ARG A 37 -15.66 -16.18 -7.02
N GLY A 38 -14.66 -15.36 -7.31
CA GLY A 38 -14.78 -13.90 -7.40
C GLY A 38 -14.72 -13.14 -6.07
N SER A 39 -14.43 -13.80 -4.94
CA SER A 39 -14.24 -13.12 -3.65
C SER A 39 -13.22 -13.84 -2.76
N SER A 40 -12.76 -13.16 -1.74
CA SER A 40 -11.83 -13.67 -0.73
C SER A 40 -12.49 -13.59 0.64
N VAL A 41 -12.53 -14.71 1.38
CA VAL A 41 -12.92 -14.68 2.79
C VAL A 41 -11.67 -14.81 3.63
N PHE A 42 -11.48 -13.84 4.50
CA PHE A 42 -10.42 -13.80 5.48
C PHE A 42 -10.90 -14.38 6.80
N SER A 43 -9.98 -15.06 7.45
CA SER A 43 -10.14 -15.48 8.83
C SER A 43 -8.84 -15.26 9.58
N PHE A 44 -8.94 -14.96 10.86
CA PHE A 44 -7.79 -14.59 11.69
C PHE A 44 -7.84 -15.35 13.01
N GLU A 45 -6.69 -15.83 13.45
CA GLU A 45 -6.53 -16.49 14.73
C GLU A 45 -5.38 -15.83 15.50
N TYR A 46 -5.67 -15.33 16.70
CA TYR A 46 -4.63 -14.76 17.56
C TYR A 46 -3.63 -15.84 17.99
N SER A 47 -2.35 -15.47 18.08
CA SER A 47 -1.32 -16.34 18.63
C SER A 47 -1.54 -16.50 20.14
N GLY A 48 -1.22 -17.68 20.67
CA GLY A 48 -1.28 -17.91 22.12
C GLY A 48 -0.35 -16.97 22.90
N GLU A 49 0.79 -16.62 22.32
CA GLU A 49 1.73 -15.66 22.89
C GLU A 49 1.14 -14.25 23.00
N TRP A 50 0.43 -13.79 21.96
CA TRP A 50 -0.26 -12.51 22.00
C TRP A 50 -1.37 -12.52 23.04
N LEU A 51 -2.19 -13.57 23.07
CA LEU A 51 -3.26 -13.71 24.07
C LEU A 51 -2.71 -13.75 25.50
N ALA A 52 -1.52 -14.30 25.73
CA ALA A 52 -0.86 -14.31 27.04
C ALA A 52 -0.08 -13.01 27.36
N SER A 53 0.18 -12.17 26.37
CA SER A 53 0.98 -10.96 26.52
C SER A 53 0.29 -9.90 27.37
N ARG A 54 1.08 -9.20 28.21
CA ARG A 54 0.62 -7.98 28.91
C ARG A 54 0.35 -6.81 27.96
N HIS A 55 0.89 -6.87 26.73
CA HIS A 55 0.74 -5.84 25.70
C HIS A 55 -0.42 -6.14 24.74
N ARG A 56 -1.23 -7.15 25.04
CA ARG A 56 -2.32 -7.60 24.16
C ARG A 56 -3.42 -6.53 24.04
N PHE A 57 -3.94 -6.41 22.83
CA PHE A 57 -5.14 -5.65 22.52
C PHE A 57 -5.81 -6.25 21.27
N ALA A 58 -7.10 -6.00 21.11
CA ALA A 58 -7.84 -6.38 19.91
C ALA A 58 -7.39 -5.54 18.71
N LEU A 59 -6.97 -6.18 17.62
CA LEU A 59 -6.51 -5.49 16.40
C LEU A 59 -7.62 -4.71 15.70
N ASP A 60 -8.82 -5.27 15.71
CA ASP A 60 -10.01 -4.74 15.04
C ASP A 60 -11.19 -4.88 16.02
N PRO A 61 -12.17 -3.97 16.01
CA PRO A 61 -13.40 -4.13 16.80
C PRO A 61 -14.17 -5.44 16.54
N GLN A 62 -13.95 -6.12 15.41
CA GLN A 62 -14.52 -7.44 15.11
C GLN A 62 -13.63 -8.62 15.55
N LEU A 63 -12.42 -8.35 16.06
CA LEU A 63 -11.44 -9.36 16.46
C LEU A 63 -11.26 -9.37 17.98
N ASP A 64 -12.27 -9.86 18.68
CA ASP A 64 -12.22 -10.06 20.13
C ASP A 64 -11.06 -10.98 20.55
N LEU A 65 -10.47 -10.70 21.71
CA LEU A 65 -9.33 -11.47 22.23
C LEU A 65 -9.78 -12.83 22.78
N HIS A 66 -9.88 -13.83 21.90
CA HIS A 66 -10.16 -15.20 22.27
C HIS A 66 -9.33 -16.20 21.47
N TRP A 67 -9.37 -17.45 21.92
CA TRP A 67 -8.77 -18.58 21.20
C TRP A 67 -9.64 -18.99 20.01
N GLY A 68 -8.98 -19.47 18.96
CA GLY A 68 -9.63 -19.97 17.76
C GLY A 68 -9.80 -18.93 16.66
N GLU A 69 -10.25 -19.43 15.52
CA GLU A 69 -10.34 -18.67 14.27
C GLU A 69 -11.64 -17.84 14.21
N THR A 70 -11.49 -16.55 13.97
CA THR A 70 -12.58 -15.61 13.70
C THR A 70 -12.67 -15.38 12.20
N TYR A 71 -13.88 -15.41 11.65
CA TYR A 71 -14.12 -15.14 10.23
C TYR A 71 -14.66 -13.71 10.08
N ALA A 72 -14.22 -13.01 9.02
CA ALA A 72 -14.69 -11.66 8.77
C ALA A 72 -16.19 -11.66 8.43
N ASP A 73 -16.99 -11.02 9.29
CA ASP A 73 -18.44 -10.83 9.09
C ASP A 73 -18.70 -9.46 8.44
N THR A 74 -18.06 -9.24 7.28
CA THR A 74 -18.27 -8.03 6.48
C THR A 74 -18.72 -8.42 5.07
N PRO A 75 -19.48 -7.57 4.37
CA PRO A 75 -19.81 -7.83 2.96
C PRO A 75 -18.58 -8.01 2.06
N ALA A 76 -17.45 -7.41 2.43
CA ALA A 76 -16.18 -7.53 1.72
C ALA A 76 -15.42 -8.83 2.07
N GLY A 77 -15.86 -9.59 3.07
CA GLY A 77 -15.17 -10.80 3.54
C GLY A 77 -13.80 -10.53 4.15
N ASN A 78 -13.53 -9.31 4.63
CA ASN A 78 -12.24 -8.89 5.19
C ASN A 78 -12.40 -8.06 6.48
N PHE A 79 -11.37 -8.04 7.32
CA PHE A 79 -11.29 -7.18 8.51
C PHE A 79 -10.75 -5.80 8.13
N ARG A 80 -11.27 -4.75 8.77
CA ARG A 80 -10.92 -3.37 8.41
C ARG A 80 -9.46 -3.05 8.69
N ILE A 81 -8.91 -3.59 9.78
CA ILE A 81 -7.50 -3.39 10.13
C ILE A 81 -6.53 -3.83 9.02
N PHE A 82 -6.85 -4.90 8.28
CA PHE A 82 -6.01 -5.35 7.16
C PHE A 82 -6.25 -4.50 5.91
N LEU A 83 -7.47 -4.00 5.71
CA LEU A 83 -7.76 -3.05 4.62
C LEU A 83 -7.01 -1.73 4.81
N ASP A 84 -6.82 -1.27 6.04
CA ASP A 84 -6.02 -0.08 6.33
C ASP A 84 -4.53 -0.26 5.96
N SER A 85 -4.06 -1.51 5.90
CA SER A 85 -2.71 -1.88 5.46
C SER A 85 -2.63 -2.23 3.97
N ALA A 86 -3.75 -2.19 3.24
CA ALA A 86 -3.84 -2.49 1.82
C ALA A 86 -3.65 -1.20 0.97
N PRO A 87 -3.29 -1.31 -0.32
CA PRO A 87 -3.04 -0.15 -1.15
C PRO A 87 -4.34 0.60 -1.45
N ASP A 88 -4.22 1.91 -1.64
CA ASP A 88 -5.32 2.75 -2.10
C ASP A 88 -5.66 2.52 -3.58
N ARG A 89 -6.57 3.32 -4.13
CA ARG A 89 -7.01 3.16 -5.52
C ARG A 89 -5.87 3.37 -6.52
N TRP A 90 -4.93 4.27 -6.24
CA TRP A 90 -3.78 4.51 -7.11
C TRP A 90 -2.80 3.33 -7.03
N GLY A 91 -2.47 2.86 -5.83
CA GLY A 91 -1.62 1.68 -5.65
C GLY A 91 -2.21 0.42 -6.30
N ARG A 92 -3.54 0.23 -6.21
CA ARG A 92 -4.24 -0.87 -6.90
C ARG A 92 -4.12 -0.78 -8.42
N VAL A 93 -4.28 0.41 -9.00
CA VAL A 93 -4.08 0.63 -10.44
C VAL A 93 -2.65 0.28 -10.87
N LEU A 94 -1.64 0.66 -10.08
CA LEU A 94 -0.26 0.31 -10.36
C LEU A 94 -0.02 -1.21 -10.28
N MET A 95 -0.62 -1.87 -9.29
CA MET A 95 -0.52 -3.34 -9.14
C MET A 95 -1.23 -4.10 -10.26
N ASP A 96 -2.43 -3.68 -10.67
CA ASP A 96 -3.16 -4.26 -11.80
C ASP A 96 -2.36 -4.13 -13.10
N ARG A 97 -1.78 -2.95 -13.33
CA ARG A 97 -0.91 -2.69 -14.49
C ARG A 97 0.35 -3.55 -14.48
N ARG A 98 0.96 -3.78 -13.30
CA ARG A 98 2.08 -4.73 -13.12
C ARG A 98 1.67 -6.14 -13.50
N GLU A 99 0.53 -6.60 -13.00
CA GLU A 99 -0.01 -7.93 -13.28
C GLU A 99 -0.29 -8.12 -14.77
N ALA A 100 -0.90 -7.14 -15.43
CA ALA A 100 -1.13 -7.17 -16.88
C ALA A 100 0.18 -7.28 -17.68
N LEU A 101 1.21 -6.51 -17.28
CA LEU A 101 2.53 -6.56 -17.92
C LEU A 101 3.19 -7.91 -17.74
N ASN A 102 3.22 -8.44 -16.51
CA ASN A 102 3.80 -9.75 -16.21
C ASN A 102 3.06 -10.87 -16.96
N ALA A 103 1.73 -10.83 -16.97
CA ALA A 103 0.91 -11.81 -17.68
C ALA A 103 1.21 -11.84 -19.19
N HIS A 104 1.38 -10.67 -19.80
CA HIS A 104 1.77 -10.55 -21.20
C HIS A 104 3.16 -11.15 -21.46
N GLU A 105 4.16 -10.86 -20.63
CA GLU A 105 5.52 -11.41 -20.76
C GLU A 105 5.56 -12.92 -20.57
N GLU A 106 4.81 -13.43 -19.58
CA GLU A 106 4.69 -14.85 -19.27
C GLU A 106 3.75 -15.59 -20.24
N ARG A 107 3.13 -14.89 -21.19
CA ARG A 107 2.15 -15.42 -22.16
C ARG A 107 1.00 -16.16 -21.49
N ARG A 108 0.50 -15.63 -20.38
CA ARG A 108 -0.64 -16.16 -19.62
C ARG A 108 -1.78 -15.16 -19.60
N PRO A 109 -3.03 -15.58 -19.37
CA PRO A 109 -4.12 -14.64 -19.12
C PRO A 109 -3.83 -13.76 -17.91
N VAL A 110 -4.27 -12.50 -17.97
CA VAL A 110 -4.26 -11.57 -16.84
C VAL A 110 -5.12 -12.13 -15.73
N ARG A 111 -4.56 -12.27 -14.53
CA ARG A 111 -5.31 -12.67 -13.35
C ARG A 111 -6.01 -11.45 -12.76
N THR A 112 -7.24 -11.64 -12.29
CA THR A 112 -7.90 -10.66 -11.42
C THR A 112 -7.27 -10.72 -10.03
N LEU A 113 -6.67 -9.62 -9.59
CA LEU A 113 -6.10 -9.51 -8.25
C LEU A 113 -7.22 -9.47 -7.20
N THR A 114 -7.02 -10.24 -6.12
CA THR A 114 -7.93 -10.29 -4.96
C THR A 114 -7.43 -9.38 -3.84
N GLU A 115 -8.26 -9.14 -2.81
CA GLU A 115 -7.82 -8.39 -1.62
C GLU A 115 -6.58 -8.99 -0.95
N TRP A 116 -6.41 -10.31 -1.06
CA TRP A 116 -5.20 -10.99 -0.59
C TRP A 116 -3.96 -10.60 -1.38
N ASP A 117 -4.07 -10.58 -2.72
CA ASP A 117 -2.97 -10.15 -3.59
C ASP A 117 -2.61 -8.68 -3.35
N TYR A 118 -3.61 -7.82 -3.16
CA TYR A 118 -3.41 -6.41 -2.83
C TYR A 118 -2.72 -6.23 -1.48
N LEU A 119 -3.20 -6.90 -0.43
CA LEU A 119 -2.62 -6.80 0.90
C LEU A 119 -1.14 -7.22 0.91
N LEU A 120 -0.82 -8.35 0.29
CA LEU A 120 0.52 -8.94 0.33
C LEU A 120 1.48 -8.36 -0.71
N GLY A 121 0.97 -7.69 -1.75
CA GLY A 121 1.78 -7.09 -2.82
C GLY A 121 2.20 -5.64 -2.57
N VAL A 122 1.98 -5.13 -1.35
CA VAL A 122 2.50 -3.84 -0.86
C VAL A 122 3.82 -4.06 -0.14
N SER A 123 4.82 -3.23 -0.47
CA SER A 123 6.13 -3.32 0.16
C SER A 123 6.06 -3.11 1.68
N ASP A 124 6.68 -4.02 2.42
CA ASP A 124 6.70 -3.98 3.90
C ASP A 124 7.36 -2.72 4.45
N LEU A 125 8.41 -2.19 3.79
CA LEU A 125 9.10 -0.97 4.24
C LEU A 125 8.21 0.27 4.19
N SER A 126 7.33 0.36 3.20
CA SER A 126 6.50 1.54 2.97
C SER A 126 5.08 1.36 3.48
N ARG A 127 4.65 0.13 3.81
CA ARG A 127 3.32 -0.16 4.34
C ARG A 127 2.98 0.73 5.52
N LEU A 128 1.73 1.20 5.53
CA LEU A 128 1.22 2.03 6.61
C LEU A 128 0.77 1.20 7.81
N GLY A 129 0.99 1.75 9.00
CA GLY A 129 0.70 1.08 10.26
C GLY A 129 1.86 0.22 10.74
N ALA A 130 1.60 -0.56 11.79
CA ALA A 130 2.60 -1.39 12.45
C ALA A 130 2.52 -2.87 12.05
N LEU A 131 1.54 -3.23 11.20
CA LEU A 131 1.35 -4.62 10.77
C LEU A 131 2.37 -5.00 9.72
N ARG A 132 3.02 -6.14 9.93
CA ARG A 132 3.97 -6.75 8.99
C ARG A 132 3.58 -8.20 8.75
N PHE A 133 3.89 -8.74 7.58
CA PHE A 133 3.42 -10.07 7.17
C PHE A 133 4.58 -11.00 6.81
N ARG A 134 4.57 -12.24 7.30
CA ARG A 134 5.56 -13.29 6.97
C ARG A 134 4.85 -14.59 6.56
N ARG A 135 5.52 -15.44 5.79
CA ARG A 135 5.01 -16.79 5.48
C ARG A 135 5.17 -17.74 6.67
N ASP A 136 6.27 -17.60 7.39
CA ASP A 136 6.62 -18.30 8.63
C ASP A 136 7.64 -17.44 9.40
N GLU A 137 7.90 -17.78 10.67
CA GLU A 137 8.76 -17.02 11.59
C GLU A 137 10.17 -16.73 11.01
N ASP A 138 10.73 -17.71 10.29
CA ASP A 138 12.06 -17.64 9.69
C ASP A 138 12.10 -16.94 8.31
N SER A 139 10.94 -16.68 7.71
CA SER A 139 10.85 -16.00 6.42
C SER A 139 11.11 -14.50 6.55
N PRO A 140 11.72 -13.87 5.53
CA PRO A 140 11.68 -12.42 5.42
C PRO A 140 10.24 -11.91 5.39
N TYR A 141 10.05 -10.63 5.75
CA TYR A 141 8.78 -9.97 5.52
C TYR A 141 8.40 -9.97 4.04
N LEU A 142 7.11 -10.12 3.77
CA LEU A 142 6.59 -10.14 2.41
C LEU A 142 6.82 -8.79 1.72
N ASP A 143 7.35 -8.84 0.50
CA ASP A 143 7.70 -7.69 -0.34
C ASP A 143 8.70 -6.69 0.31
N ASN A 144 9.75 -7.24 0.96
CA ASN A 144 10.81 -6.51 1.67
C ASN A 144 11.99 -6.05 0.80
N GLN A 145 11.76 -5.68 -0.46
CA GLN A 145 12.86 -5.31 -1.37
C GLN A 145 13.62 -4.06 -0.88
N GLU A 146 14.96 -4.15 -0.74
CA GLU A 146 15.82 -3.09 -0.18
C GLU A 146 15.73 -1.74 -0.92
N LEU A 147 15.34 -1.74 -2.21
CA LEU A 147 15.23 -0.56 -3.06
C LEU A 147 13.78 -0.07 -3.25
N ALA A 148 12.87 -0.45 -2.35
CA ALA A 148 11.46 -0.14 -2.51
C ALA A 148 11.16 1.37 -2.47
N VAL A 149 11.93 2.17 -1.74
CA VAL A 149 11.66 3.60 -1.57
C VAL A 149 12.80 4.46 -2.13
N PRO A 150 12.56 5.27 -3.17
CA PRO A 150 13.58 6.10 -3.80
C PRO A 150 13.96 7.31 -2.93
N PRO A 151 15.15 7.89 -3.13
CA PRO A 151 15.57 9.10 -2.42
C PRO A 151 14.83 10.36 -2.92
N VAL A 152 14.84 11.42 -2.12
CA VAL A 152 14.25 12.73 -2.43
C VAL A 152 14.71 13.33 -3.76
N THR A 153 15.93 13.01 -4.21
CA THR A 153 16.47 13.46 -5.50
C THR A 153 15.69 12.94 -6.69
N SER A 154 14.92 11.86 -6.53
CA SER A 154 14.09 11.28 -7.59
C SER A 154 12.72 11.92 -7.73
N LEU A 155 12.32 12.85 -6.84
CA LEU A 155 10.95 13.39 -6.82
C LEU A 155 10.51 14.05 -8.13
N GLN A 156 11.41 14.78 -8.81
CA GLN A 156 11.08 15.41 -10.08
C GLN A 156 10.81 14.37 -11.18
N GLU A 157 11.62 13.31 -11.23
CA GLU A 157 11.43 12.19 -12.16
C GLU A 157 10.13 11.45 -11.83
N MET A 158 9.89 11.14 -10.56
CA MET A 158 8.68 10.46 -10.10
C MET A 158 7.41 11.26 -10.43
N GLN A 159 7.43 12.58 -10.27
CA GLN A 159 6.32 13.44 -10.66
C GLN A 159 6.06 13.38 -12.17
N ALA A 160 7.12 13.44 -12.99
CA ALA A 160 7.00 13.34 -14.44
C ALA A 160 6.43 11.97 -14.86
N ILE A 161 6.95 10.90 -14.27
CA ILE A 161 6.46 9.53 -14.49
C ILE A 161 5.00 9.39 -14.09
N SER A 162 4.62 9.93 -12.93
CA SER A 162 3.25 9.91 -12.43
C SER A 162 2.28 10.55 -13.43
N LEU A 163 2.62 11.73 -13.96
CA LEU A 163 1.81 12.40 -14.97
C LEU A 163 1.76 11.62 -16.29
N SER A 164 2.86 10.95 -16.67
CA SER A 164 2.90 10.08 -17.85
C SER A 164 2.02 8.84 -17.69
N LEU A 165 1.97 8.24 -16.50
CA LEU A 165 1.11 7.07 -16.21
C LEU A 165 -0.39 7.40 -16.18
N GLU A 166 -0.76 8.66 -15.94
CA GLU A 166 -2.14 9.12 -16.06
C GLU A 166 -2.58 9.35 -17.53
N ASP A 167 -1.67 9.26 -18.50
CA ASP A 167 -2.05 9.31 -19.93
C ASP A 167 -2.83 8.04 -20.32
N PRO A 168 -3.99 8.17 -21.00
CA PRO A 168 -4.75 7.01 -21.47
C PRO A 168 -3.96 6.06 -22.39
N ASN A 169 -2.93 6.56 -23.09
CA ASN A 169 -2.08 5.77 -23.98
C ASN A 169 -0.73 5.43 -23.35
N ALA A 170 -0.59 5.55 -22.02
CA ALA A 170 0.67 5.27 -21.32
C ALA A 170 1.19 3.87 -21.62
N GLU A 171 0.30 2.88 -21.76
CA GLU A 171 0.62 1.46 -22.01
C GLU A 171 1.35 1.23 -23.34
N ASP A 172 1.12 2.08 -24.35
CA ASP A 172 1.75 1.97 -25.66
C ASP A 172 3.16 2.58 -25.69
N MET A 173 3.56 3.29 -24.62
CA MET A 173 4.84 3.99 -24.59
C MET A 173 6.00 3.02 -24.31
N PRO A 174 7.14 3.12 -25.03
CA PRO A 174 8.30 2.24 -24.81
C PRO A 174 8.86 2.28 -23.38
N GLN A 175 8.66 3.40 -22.68
CA GLN A 175 9.16 3.61 -21.32
C GLN A 175 8.19 3.11 -20.24
N TYR A 176 6.99 2.66 -20.61
CA TYR A 176 5.91 2.30 -19.68
C TYR A 176 6.35 1.31 -18.60
N ARG A 177 7.08 0.27 -18.98
CA ARG A 177 7.63 -0.72 -18.03
C ARG A 177 8.54 -0.07 -16.99
N LYS A 178 9.48 0.77 -17.44
CA LYS A 178 10.41 1.47 -16.55
C LYS A 178 9.64 2.39 -15.60
N TRP A 179 8.66 3.11 -16.11
CA TRP A 179 7.79 4.00 -15.35
C TRP A 179 7.02 3.27 -14.25
N LEU A 180 6.37 2.15 -14.59
CA LEU A 180 5.68 1.30 -13.64
C LEU A 180 6.63 0.81 -12.54
N THR A 181 7.77 0.21 -12.91
CA THR A 181 8.73 -0.30 -11.92
C THR A 181 9.24 0.79 -10.98
N THR A 182 9.38 2.03 -11.47
CA THR A 182 9.86 3.16 -10.67
C THR A 182 8.84 3.61 -9.62
N LEU A 183 7.53 3.50 -9.90
CA LEU A 183 6.48 3.98 -8.99
C LEU A 183 5.78 2.89 -8.17
N ILE A 184 5.79 1.62 -8.61
CA ILE A 184 5.14 0.54 -7.85
C ILE A 184 5.85 0.26 -6.53
N ALA A 185 7.18 0.19 -6.55
CA ALA A 185 7.95 -0.15 -5.35
C ALA A 185 7.71 0.83 -4.18
N PRO A 186 7.61 2.16 -4.40
CA PRO A 186 7.34 3.10 -3.33
C PRO A 186 5.87 3.30 -2.96
N ASP A 187 4.91 2.68 -3.64
CA ASP A 187 3.50 3.07 -3.50
C ASP A 187 2.69 2.10 -2.62
N SER A 188 2.61 2.47 -1.35
CA SER A 188 1.91 1.75 -0.28
C SER A 188 0.89 2.62 0.46
N SER A 189 0.66 3.84 -0.03
CA SER A 189 0.04 4.89 0.78
C SER A 189 -1.49 4.80 0.79
N LEU A 190 -2.08 5.29 1.88
CA LEU A 190 -3.51 5.42 2.11
C LEU A 190 -4.15 6.56 1.29
N GLY A 191 -5.36 6.30 0.81
CA GLY A 191 -6.44 7.27 0.56
C GLY A 191 -6.34 8.17 -0.69
N GLY A 192 -7.18 7.90 -1.70
CA GLY A 192 -7.47 8.82 -2.81
C GLY A 192 -7.15 8.25 -4.20
N THR A 193 -7.54 8.99 -5.24
CA THR A 193 -7.21 8.69 -6.66
C THR A 193 -5.95 9.38 -7.14
N ARG A 194 -5.43 10.34 -6.36
CA ARG A 194 -4.31 11.19 -6.77
C ARG A 194 -3.00 10.42 -6.69
N PRO A 195 -2.13 10.58 -7.69
CA PRO A 195 -0.82 9.96 -7.64
C PRO A 195 0.00 10.45 -6.46
N LYS A 196 0.69 9.50 -5.85
CA LYS A 196 1.58 9.70 -4.71
C LYS A 196 2.66 8.62 -4.71
N ALA A 197 3.68 8.83 -3.90
CA ALA A 197 4.71 7.83 -3.66
C ALA A 197 5.46 8.14 -2.37
N ASN A 198 5.97 7.10 -1.70
CA ASN A 198 6.91 7.30 -0.61
C ASN A 198 8.31 7.64 -1.13
N PHE A 199 9.07 8.40 -0.35
CA PHE A 199 10.48 8.69 -0.61
C PHE A 199 11.25 8.86 0.71
N ILE A 200 12.57 8.68 0.67
CA ILE A 200 13.47 8.96 1.80
C ILE A 200 14.08 10.35 1.65
N ASP A 201 13.93 11.22 2.66
CA ASP A 201 14.57 12.55 2.69
C ASP A 201 16.07 12.45 3.05
N ALA A 202 16.81 13.55 2.88
CA ALA A 202 18.26 13.56 3.09
C ALA A 202 18.72 13.16 4.51
N ASP A 203 17.84 13.24 5.51
CA ASP A 203 18.07 12.83 6.89
C ASP A 203 17.71 11.36 7.18
N GLY A 204 17.27 10.61 6.17
CA GLY A 204 16.84 9.21 6.29
C GLY A 204 15.38 9.03 6.70
N SER A 205 14.61 10.12 6.89
CA SER A 205 13.19 10.03 7.24
C SER A 205 12.32 9.62 6.04
N LEU A 206 11.25 8.87 6.30
CA LEU A 206 10.27 8.45 5.31
C LEU A 206 9.17 9.51 5.13
N TRP A 207 8.91 9.88 3.88
CA TRP A 207 7.91 10.90 3.51
C TRP A 207 6.99 10.39 2.41
N ILE A 208 5.80 11.01 2.31
CA ILE A 208 4.87 10.81 1.20
C ILE A 208 4.89 12.06 0.32
N ALA A 209 5.26 11.89 -0.95
CA ALA A 209 5.09 12.90 -1.98
C ALA A 209 3.69 12.78 -2.60
N LYS A 210 2.98 13.91 -2.69
CA LYS A 210 1.69 14.01 -3.40
C LYS A 210 1.90 14.76 -4.70
N PHE A 211 1.69 14.09 -5.82
CA PHE A 211 1.93 14.68 -7.12
C PHE A 211 0.67 15.39 -7.65
N PRO A 212 0.83 16.41 -8.51
CA PRO A 212 -0.28 16.93 -9.30
C PRO A 212 -0.88 15.82 -10.16
N SER A 213 -2.20 15.88 -10.38
CA SER A 213 -2.90 14.97 -11.30
C SER A 213 -3.27 15.70 -12.59
N ARG A 214 -3.35 14.97 -13.70
CA ARG A 214 -3.94 15.49 -14.97
C ARG A 214 -5.40 15.92 -14.82
N GLU A 215 -6.12 15.39 -13.83
CA GLU A 215 -7.51 15.75 -13.54
C GLU A 215 -7.64 17.05 -12.71
N ASP A 216 -6.52 17.66 -12.30
CA ASP A 216 -6.52 18.86 -11.48
C ASP A 216 -6.98 20.10 -12.24
N ARG A 217 -8.06 20.72 -11.76
CA ARG A 217 -8.57 22.01 -12.28
C ARG A 217 -7.87 23.23 -11.67
N ARG A 218 -7.06 23.04 -10.63
CA ARG A 218 -6.35 24.08 -9.89
C ARG A 218 -5.12 23.48 -9.22
N ASN A 219 -4.21 24.30 -8.70
CA ASN A 219 -3.05 23.81 -7.96
C ASN A 219 -3.46 23.21 -6.61
N MET A 220 -3.79 21.92 -6.62
CA MET A 220 -4.33 21.22 -5.47
C MET A 220 -3.28 20.99 -4.38
N GLY A 221 -2.01 20.75 -4.75
CA GLY A 221 -0.92 20.68 -3.78
C GLY A 221 -0.73 21.99 -2.99
N ALA A 222 -0.87 23.14 -3.66
CA ALA A 222 -0.88 24.43 -2.97
C ALA A 222 -2.09 24.60 -2.04
N TRP A 223 -3.29 24.21 -2.49
CA TRP A 223 -4.49 24.24 -1.65
C TRP A 223 -4.41 23.31 -0.44
N GLU A 224 -3.86 22.10 -0.60
CA GLU A 224 -3.60 21.20 0.51
C GLU A 224 -2.67 21.84 1.54
N LYS A 225 -1.61 22.54 1.10
CA LYS A 225 -0.71 23.25 2.01
C LYS A 225 -1.40 24.39 2.75
N VAL A 226 -2.25 25.17 2.06
CA VAL A 226 -3.02 26.25 2.70
C VAL A 226 -3.90 25.70 3.83
N VAL A 227 -4.65 24.63 3.57
CA VAL A 227 -5.51 24.00 4.59
C VAL A 227 -4.69 23.38 5.72
N HIS A 228 -3.55 22.76 5.41
CA HIS A 228 -2.61 22.23 6.40
C HIS A 228 -2.08 23.34 7.34
N ASP A 229 -1.68 24.49 6.77
CA ASP A 229 -1.22 25.65 7.55
C ASP A 229 -2.33 26.25 8.41
N MET A 230 -3.56 26.32 7.89
CA MET A 230 -4.72 26.74 8.67
C MET A 230 -4.97 25.79 9.86
N ALA A 231 -4.91 24.48 9.65
CA ALA A 231 -5.08 23.49 10.72
C ALA A 231 -4.01 23.68 11.82
N ARG A 232 -2.76 23.92 11.42
CA ARG A 232 -1.66 24.24 12.35
C ARG A 232 -1.91 25.53 13.13
N GLN A 233 -2.41 26.59 12.48
CA GLN A 233 -2.77 27.85 13.15
C GLN A 233 -3.91 27.65 14.16
N CYS A 234 -4.84 26.75 13.86
CA CYS A 234 -5.90 26.31 14.76
C CYS A 234 -5.43 25.34 15.86
N ARG A 235 -4.12 25.07 15.97
CA ARG A 235 -3.51 24.14 16.94
C ARG A 235 -3.98 22.69 16.81
N ILE A 236 -4.43 22.29 15.61
CA ILE A 236 -4.68 20.89 15.28
C ILE A 236 -3.31 20.23 15.06
N SER A 237 -3.11 19.05 15.66
CA SER A 237 -1.89 18.27 15.43
C SER A 237 -1.85 17.79 13.98
N VAL A 238 -0.81 18.19 13.25
CA VAL A 238 -0.60 17.82 11.85
C VAL A 238 0.87 17.43 11.64
N PRO A 239 1.18 16.49 10.73
CA PRO A 239 2.55 16.12 10.42
C PRO A 239 3.30 17.28 9.75
N ALA A 240 4.63 17.22 9.74
CA ALA A 240 5.43 18.16 8.96
C ALA A 240 5.07 18.07 7.46
N ALA A 241 4.99 19.21 6.78
CA ALA A 241 4.66 19.27 5.36
C ALA A 241 5.38 20.43 4.69
N ARG A 242 5.85 20.23 3.46
CA ARG A 242 6.50 21.24 2.63
C ARG A 242 6.00 21.18 1.19
N VAL A 243 5.99 22.32 0.51
CA VAL A 243 5.74 22.40 -0.93
C VAL A 243 7.08 22.43 -1.64
N ILE A 244 7.29 21.48 -2.54
CA ILE A 244 8.47 21.45 -3.42
C ILE A 244 8.02 21.98 -4.77
N ARG A 245 8.75 22.96 -5.31
CA ARG A 245 8.52 23.50 -6.64
C ARG A 245 9.65 23.04 -7.53
N HIS A 246 9.33 22.38 -8.62
CA HIS A 246 10.26 22.10 -9.70
C HIS A 246 10.07 23.15 -10.80
N GLU A 247 11.16 23.63 -11.38
CA GLU A 247 11.05 24.40 -12.61
C GLU A 247 10.47 23.52 -13.73
N PRO A 248 9.59 24.07 -14.58
CA PRO A 248 9.02 23.31 -15.67
C PRO A 248 10.13 22.86 -16.63
N GLN A 249 10.18 21.56 -16.96
CA GLN A 249 11.09 21.08 -17.99
C GLN A 249 10.69 21.70 -19.34
N PRO A 250 11.65 22.19 -20.14
CA PRO A 250 11.39 22.89 -21.40
C PRO A 250 10.77 22.03 -22.51
N CYS A 251 10.59 20.73 -22.30
CA CYS A 251 10.02 19.81 -23.30
C CYS A 251 8.48 19.74 -23.32
N GLN A 252 7.78 20.41 -22.40
CA GLN A 252 6.34 20.64 -22.53
C GLN A 252 6.12 21.97 -23.23
N ALA A 253 6.02 21.93 -24.56
CA ALA A 253 5.69 23.08 -25.39
C ALA A 253 4.41 23.75 -24.85
N ARG A 254 4.56 24.92 -24.25
CA ARG A 254 3.46 25.77 -23.83
C ARG A 254 2.87 26.42 -25.08
N THR A 255 1.78 25.87 -25.59
CA THR A 255 0.92 26.63 -26.51
C THR A 255 0.10 27.59 -25.65
N TYR A 256 0.60 28.81 -25.48
CA TYR A 256 -0.23 29.91 -25.01
C TYR A 256 -1.06 30.42 -26.19
N SER A 257 -2.36 30.16 -26.16
CA SER A 257 -3.32 30.92 -26.97
C SER A 257 -3.96 31.94 -26.06
N HIS A 258 -3.61 33.22 -26.25
CA HIS A 258 -4.44 34.33 -25.76
C HIS A 258 -5.79 34.25 -26.46
N PHE A 259 -6.89 34.28 -25.69
CA PHE A 259 -7.92 35.35 -25.68
C PHE A 259 -8.75 35.21 -24.40
#